data_AF-A0A820L4X2-F1
#
_entry.id   AF-A0A820L4X2-F1
#
_cell.length_a   1.000
_cell.length_b   1.000
_cell.length_c   1.000
_cell.angle_alpha   90.00
_cell.angle_beta   90.00
_cell.angle_gamma   90.00
#
_symmetry.space_group_name_H-M   'P 1'
#
loop_
_entity.id
_entity.type
_entity.pdbx_description
1 polymer ?
#
loop_
_entity_poly.entity_id
_entity_poly.type
_entity_poly.pdbx_seq_one_letter_code
_entity_poly.pdbx_strand_id
1 'polypeptide(L)'
;MSLWVQRTSTGKGTLVHQSSQTDGHGSCTVPIGFSSAGNITATAWAPDNQVTGPVLSINTWTHIATTYSPTNGLILYVNGTSVGGTGAQSNAPPSEV
;
A
#
# COMPACT_ATOMS: atom_id res chain seq x y z
N MET A 1 -2.53 -8.07 -1.34
CA MET A 1 -2.27 -8.51 0.05
C MET A 1 -3.42 -8.08 0.95
N SER A 2 -3.52 -8.62 2.18
CA SER A 2 -4.47 -8.15 3.20
C SER A 2 -3.90 -8.30 4.61
N LEU A 3 -4.16 -7.32 5.49
CA LEU A 3 -3.78 -7.35 6.90
C LEU A 3 -4.78 -6.58 7.77
N TRP A 4 -4.81 -6.89 9.05
CA TRP A 4 -5.45 -6.07 10.06
C TRP A 4 -4.40 -5.20 10.75
N VAL A 5 -4.69 -3.91 10.92
CA VAL A 5 -3.81 -2.96 11.61
C VAL A 5 -4.58 -2.24 12.71
N GLN A 6 -3.95 -2.13 13.89
CA GLN A 6 -4.39 -1.21 14.93
C GLN A 6 -3.37 -0.09 15.02
N ARG A 7 -3.79 1.12 14.64
CA ARG A 7 -2.93 2.29 14.67
C ARG A 7 -2.89 2.90 16.08
N THR A 8 -1.72 3.15 16.64
CA THR A 8 -1.58 3.71 18.00
C THR A 8 -1.01 5.14 18.04
N SER A 9 -0.52 5.67 16.91
CA SER A 9 0.03 7.04 16.81
C SER A 9 -0.30 7.68 15.46
N THR A 10 -0.30 9.01 15.38
CA THR A 10 -0.72 9.78 14.19
C THR A 10 0.41 10.06 13.17
N GLY A 11 1.61 9.54 13.40
CA GLY A 11 2.78 9.79 12.55
C GLY A 11 2.81 9.02 11.22
N LYS A 12 3.83 9.34 10.41
CA LYS A 12 4.25 8.56 9.23
C LYS A 12 4.79 7.20 9.68
N GLY A 13 4.67 6.18 8.86
CA GLY A 13 5.28 4.88 9.14
C GLY A 13 5.20 3.93 7.96
N THR A 14 5.98 2.85 8.03
CA THR A 14 5.93 1.73 7.09
C THR A 14 5.23 0.57 7.77
N LEU A 15 4.24 -0.03 7.10
CA LEU A 15 3.60 -1.26 7.58
C LEU A 15 4.14 -2.47 6.84
N VAL A 16 4.27 -2.35 5.52
CA VAL A 16 4.81 -3.40 4.67
C VAL A 16 5.97 -2.81 3.88
N HIS A 17 7.07 -3.54 3.90
CA HIS A 17 8.27 -3.28 3.13
C HIS A 17 8.45 -4.43 2.14
N GLN A 18 8.76 -4.10 0.90
CA GLN A 18 9.14 -5.08 -0.09
C GLN A 18 10.51 -4.73 -0.68
N SER A 19 11.43 -5.68 -0.59
CA SER A 19 12.76 -5.63 -1.17
C SER A 19 12.84 -6.49 -2.43
N SER A 20 13.77 -6.15 -3.32
CA SER A 20 14.11 -6.99 -4.47
C SER A 20 14.99 -8.19 -4.12
N GLN A 21 15.58 -8.22 -2.92
CA GLN A 21 16.42 -9.31 -2.43
C GLN A 21 15.77 -9.98 -1.22
N THR A 22 16.10 -11.26 -1.01
CA THR A 22 15.50 -12.12 0.03
C THR A 22 16.00 -11.81 1.45
N ASP A 23 17.07 -11.04 1.57
CA ASP A 23 17.68 -10.61 2.83
C ASP A 23 17.21 -9.21 3.28
N GLY A 24 16.22 -8.64 2.58
CA GLY A 24 15.70 -7.31 2.88
C GLY A 24 16.47 -6.14 2.23
N HIS A 25 17.47 -6.40 1.38
CA HIS A 25 18.27 -5.38 0.71
C HIS A 25 17.87 -5.14 -0.76
N GLY A 26 18.66 -4.31 -1.45
CA GLY A 26 18.43 -3.94 -2.85
C GLY A 26 17.45 -2.77 -2.99
N SER A 27 16.65 -2.78 -4.05
CA SER A 27 15.60 -1.77 -4.22
C SER A 27 14.47 -2.04 -3.24
N CYS A 28 14.05 -0.98 -2.54
CA CYS A 28 13.03 -1.05 -1.51
C CYS A 28 11.82 -0.22 -1.93
N THR A 29 10.64 -0.81 -1.81
CA THR A 29 9.37 -0.10 -1.93
C THR A 29 8.62 -0.21 -0.62
N VAL A 30 7.70 0.72 -0.39
CA VAL A 30 6.76 0.68 0.73
C VAL A 30 5.37 0.45 0.15
N PRO A 31 4.95 -0.81 -0.05
CA PRO A 31 3.64 -1.08 -0.59
C PRO A 31 2.50 -0.55 0.26
N ILE A 32 2.66 -0.52 1.59
CA ILE A 32 1.68 -0.01 2.53
C ILE A 32 2.37 0.78 3.65
N GLY A 33 1.89 1.99 3.89
CA GLY A 33 2.38 2.82 4.99
C GLY A 33 1.40 3.93 5.37
N PHE A 34 1.82 4.77 6.31
CA PHE A 34 1.11 5.99 6.70
C PHE A 34 1.85 7.22 6.18
N SER A 35 1.10 8.18 5.64
CA SER A 35 1.61 9.53 5.38
C SER A 35 1.84 10.30 6.70
N SER A 36 2.52 11.45 6.63
CA SER A 36 2.68 12.34 7.79
C SER A 36 1.35 12.90 8.31
N ALA A 37 0.34 13.04 7.45
CA ALA A 37 -1.03 13.41 7.82
C ALA A 37 -1.83 12.22 8.37
N GLY A 38 -1.26 11.02 8.35
CA GLY A 38 -1.86 9.81 8.90
C GLY A 38 -2.85 9.08 8.00
N ASN A 39 -2.96 9.50 6.74
CA ASN A 39 -3.64 8.72 5.72
C ASN A 39 -2.93 7.38 5.52
N ILE A 40 -3.70 6.30 5.38
CA ILE A 40 -3.17 5.04 4.85
C ILE A 40 -2.78 5.27 3.38
N THR A 41 -1.63 4.77 2.99
CA THR A 41 -1.09 4.89 1.63
C THR A 41 -0.77 3.51 1.11
N ALA A 42 -1.06 3.28 -0.17
CA ALA A 42 -0.68 2.08 -0.89
C ALA A 42 0.06 2.46 -2.16
N THR A 43 1.22 1.86 -2.40
CA THR A 43 2.05 2.16 -3.57
C THR A 43 2.39 0.86 -4.29
N ALA A 44 2.33 0.86 -5.62
CA ALA A 44 2.80 -0.24 -6.43
C ALA A 44 4.31 -0.13 -6.67
N TRP A 45 4.84 -0.90 -7.62
CA TRP A 45 6.25 -1.04 -7.96
C TRP A 45 6.98 0.28 -8.29
N ALA A 46 6.24 1.33 -8.66
CA ALA A 46 6.75 2.66 -8.96
C ALA A 46 6.11 3.71 -8.05
N PRO A 47 6.84 4.75 -7.63
CA PRO A 47 6.36 5.77 -6.70
C PRO A 47 5.13 6.54 -7.21
N ASP A 48 4.98 6.67 -8.53
CA ASP A 48 3.85 7.37 -9.15
C ASP A 48 2.55 6.54 -9.15
N ASN A 49 2.63 5.25 -8.81
CA ASN A 49 1.49 4.37 -8.65
C ASN A 49 1.03 4.29 -7.19
N GLN A 50 0.52 5.41 -6.67
CA GLN A 50 0.09 5.50 -5.30
C GLN A 50 -1.41 5.80 -5.18
N VAL A 51 -2.06 5.13 -4.22
CA VAL A 51 -3.39 5.43 -3.72
C VAL A 51 -3.27 5.95 -2.30
N THR A 52 -3.86 7.11 -2.02
CA THR A 52 -3.97 7.66 -0.67
C THR A 52 -5.39 7.46 -0.18
N GLY A 53 -5.55 6.67 0.88
CA GLY A 53 -6.83 6.43 1.54
C GLY A 53 -7.09 7.39 2.70
N PRO A 54 -8.10 7.10 3.54
CA PRO A 54 -8.46 7.96 4.66
C PRO A 54 -7.45 7.91 5.81
N VAL A 55 -7.56 8.88 6.73
CA VAL A 55 -6.90 8.81 8.04
C VAL A 55 -7.56 7.71 8.86
N LEU A 56 -6.75 6.77 9.37
CA LEU A 56 -7.26 5.71 10.25
C LEU A 56 -7.39 6.20 11.69
N SER A 57 -8.52 5.88 12.32
CA SER A 57 -8.75 6.11 13.75
C SER A 57 -7.72 5.37 14.62
N ILE A 58 -7.24 6.03 15.66
CA ILE A 58 -6.33 5.40 16.63
C ILE A 58 -7.06 4.36 17.49
N ASN A 59 -6.31 3.38 17.97
CA ASN A 59 -6.74 2.29 18.84
C ASN A 59 -7.89 1.44 18.28
N THR A 60 -8.15 1.53 16.99
CA THR A 60 -9.23 0.78 16.30
C THR A 60 -8.62 -0.17 15.27
N TRP A 61 -9.01 -1.44 15.32
CA TRP A 61 -8.63 -2.40 14.30
C TRP A 61 -9.29 -2.06 12.97
N THR A 62 -8.47 -1.93 11.93
CA THR A 62 -8.91 -1.63 10.56
C THR A 62 -8.36 -2.70 9.63
N HIS A 63 -9.22 -3.27 8.79
CA HIS A 63 -8.79 -4.18 7.75
C HIS A 63 -8.31 -3.39 6.54
N ILE A 64 -7.09 -3.68 6.08
CA ILE A 64 -6.49 -3.07 4.90
C ILE A 64 -6.19 -4.17 3.90
N ALA A 65 -6.63 -3.97 2.66
CA ALA A 65 -6.28 -4.87 1.55
C ALA A 65 -5.90 -4.07 0.31
N THR A 66 -5.03 -4.66 -0.49
CA THR A 66 -4.69 -4.15 -1.82
C THR A 66 -4.69 -5.25 -2.85
N THR A 67 -5.11 -4.90 -4.05
CA THR A 67 -5.00 -5.76 -5.24
C THR A 67 -4.26 -5.00 -6.32
N TYR A 68 -3.51 -5.72 -7.15
CA TYR A 68 -2.90 -5.16 -8.35
C TYR A 68 -3.17 -6.06 -9.54
N SER A 69 -3.53 -5.47 -10.67
CA SER A 69 -3.53 -6.14 -11.97
C SER A 69 -3.19 -5.12 -13.05
N PRO A 70 -2.59 -5.52 -14.19
CA PRO A 70 -2.32 -4.59 -15.28
C PRO A 70 -3.58 -3.86 -15.79
N THR A 71 -4.72 -4.53 -15.79
CA THR A 71 -6.00 -3.99 -16.29
C THR A 71 -6.71 -3.06 -15.33
N ASN A 72 -6.61 -3.28 -14.01
CA ASN A 72 -7.32 -2.47 -13.02
C ASN A 72 -6.40 -1.54 -12.21
N GLY A 73 -5.08 -1.70 -12.33
CA GLY A 73 -4.08 -1.03 -11.51
C GLY A 73 -4.09 -1.51 -10.07
N LEU A 74 -3.50 -0.68 -9.20
CA LEU A 74 -3.56 -0.85 -7.76
C LEU A 74 -4.92 -0.38 -7.25
N ILE A 75 -5.55 -1.15 -6.37
CA ILE A 75 -6.77 -0.76 -5.64
C ILE A 75 -6.51 -0.91 -4.16
N LEU A 76 -6.94 0.09 -3.37
CA LEU A 76 -6.89 0.08 -1.91
C LEU A 76 -8.29 -0.12 -1.34
N TYR A 77 -8.39 -1.05 -0.39
CA TYR A 77 -9.60 -1.34 0.36
C TYR A 77 -9.39 -1.06 1.85
N VAL A 78 -10.37 -0.41 2.47
CA VAL A 78 -10.44 -0.16 3.91
C VAL A 78 -11.74 -0.74 4.44
N ASN A 79 -11.66 -1.66 5.41
CA ASN A 79 -12.80 -2.42 5.94
C ASN A 79 -13.67 -3.05 4.83
N GLY A 80 -13.01 -3.58 3.81
CA GLY A 80 -13.67 -4.25 2.67
C GLY A 80 -14.24 -3.30 1.60
N THR A 81 -14.20 -1.98 1.81
CA THR A 81 -14.68 -0.99 0.84
C THR A 81 -13.53 -0.41 0.03
N SER A 82 -13.66 -0.34 -1.30
CA SER A 82 -12.67 0.34 -2.16
C SER A 82 -12.67 1.84 -1.86
N VAL A 83 -11.49 2.39 -1.57
CA VAL A 83 -11.32 3.83 -1.30
C VAL A 83 -10.59 4.56 -2.42
N GLY A 84 -10.08 3.83 -3.41
CA GLY A 84 -9.42 4.40 -4.58
C GLY A 84 -8.58 3.39 -5.35
N GLY A 85 -8.17 3.77 -6.56
CA GLY A 85 -7.28 2.98 -7.39
C GLY A 85 -6.54 3.81 -8.44
N THR A 86 -5.48 3.26 -9.02
CA THR A 86 -4.67 3.95 -10.05
C THR A 86 -5.19 3.73 -11.47
N GLY A 87 -6.15 2.83 -11.68
CA GLY A 87 -6.65 2.44 -13.00
C GLY A 87 -5.61 1.64 -13.80
N ALA A 88 -5.97 1.23 -15.01
CA ALA A 88 -5.09 0.44 -15.87
C ALA A 88 -3.71 1.09 -16.04
N GLN A 89 -2.65 0.30 -15.89
CA GLN A 89 -1.27 0.75 -16.00
C GLN A 89 -0.61 0.10 -17.21
N SER A 90 0.01 0.89 -18.10
CA SER A 90 0.71 0.39 -19.28
C SER A 90 2.07 -0.25 -18.98
N ASN A 91 2.56 -0.12 -17.74
CA ASN A 91 3.90 -0.58 -17.36
C ASN A 91 3.79 -1.94 -16.66
N ALA A 92 4.31 -2.98 -17.31
CA ALA A 92 4.36 -4.33 -16.75
C ALA A 92 5.31 -4.39 -15.54
N PRO A 93 5.05 -5.25 -14.53
CA PRO A 93 6.04 -5.54 -13.49
C PRO A 93 7.33 -6.09 -14.15
N PRO A 94 8.53 -5.80 -13.61
CA PRO A 94 9.75 -6.45 -14.09
C PRO A 94 9.61 -7.97 -13.93
N SER A 95 10.08 -8.73 -14.91
CA SER A 95 10.11 -10.18 -14.87
C SER A 95 10.83 -10.66 -13.60
N GLU A 96 10.16 -11.50 -12.81
CA GLU A 96 10.78 -12.23 -11.70
C GLU A 96 11.88 -13.14 -12.29
N VAL A 97 13.13 -12.90 -11.90
CA VAL A 97 14.31 -13.75 -12.17
C VAL A 97 14.67 -14.56 -10.94
#